data_AF-A0A832CLF9-F1
#
_entry.id   AF-A0A832CLF9-F1
#
_cell.length_a   1.000
_cell.length_b   1.000
_cell.length_c   1.000
_cell.angle_alpha   90.00
_cell.angle_beta   90.00
_cell.angle_gamma   90.00
#
_symmetry.space_group_name_H-M   'P 1'
#
loop_
_entity.id
_entity.type
_entity.pdbx_description
1 polymer ?
#
loop_
_entity_poly.entity_id
_entity_poly.type
_entity_poly.pdbx_seq_one_letter_code
_entity_poly.pdbx_strand_id
1 'polypeptide(L)'
;PCSAGALTPRQQGVLALLAQGRTAPRIAETPRISPRTVRHHLLNIRNGLGVQTPAELTAWAARQGGEWAAEAGARYHFVGSTWQW
;
A
#
# COMPACT_ATOMS: atom_id res chain seq x y z
N PRO A 1 11.82 -7.54 -12.50
CA PRO A 1 11.12 -8.25 -11.40
C PRO A 1 11.40 -7.58 -10.05
N CYS A 2 10.38 -6.94 -9.46
CA CYS A 2 10.52 -6.34 -8.13
C CYS A 2 10.23 -7.43 -7.11
N SER A 3 11.26 -7.92 -6.42
CA SER A 3 11.09 -8.78 -5.24
C SER A 3 10.42 -7.98 -4.12
N ALA A 4 9.79 -8.64 -3.15
CA ALA A 4 9.10 -7.99 -2.04
C ALA A 4 10.00 -6.99 -1.27
N GLY A 5 11.32 -7.21 -1.25
CA GLY A 5 12.31 -6.29 -0.67
C GLY A 5 12.70 -5.09 -1.55
N ALA A 6 12.23 -4.99 -2.80
CA ALA A 6 12.53 -3.90 -3.74
C ALA A 6 11.41 -2.85 -3.84
N LEU A 7 10.38 -2.95 -3.00
CA LEU A 7 9.30 -1.97 -2.95
C LEU A 7 9.80 -0.68 -2.31
N THR A 8 9.53 0.45 -2.95
CA THR A 8 9.84 1.76 -2.37
C THR A 8 9.00 2.01 -1.10
N PRO A 9 9.45 2.86 -0.17
CA PRO A 9 8.68 3.18 1.05
C PRO A 9 7.24 3.65 0.78
N ARG A 10 7.02 4.35 -0.35
CA ARG A 10 5.67 4.75 -0.79
C ARG A 10 4.81 3.57 -1.23
N GLN A 11 5.39 2.61 -1.96
CA GLN A 11 4.68 1.41 -2.39
C GLN A 11 4.33 0.52 -1.19
N GLN A 12 5.24 0.40 -0.21
CA GLN A 12 4.98 -0.29 1.05
C GLN A 12 3.83 0.38 1.83
N GLY A 13 3.84 1.71 1.97
CA GLY A 13 2.74 2.44 2.62
C GLY A 13 1.39 2.22 1.92
N VAL A 14 1.35 2.28 0.58
CA VAL A 14 0.13 1.99 -0.19
C VAL A 14 -0.36 0.56 0.02
N LEU A 15 0.54 -0.43 0.03
CA LEU A 15 0.18 -1.82 0.28
C LEU A 15 -0.30 -2.05 1.71
N ALA A 16 0.17 -1.28 2.69
CA ALA A 16 -0.15 -1.49 4.11
C ALA A 16 -1.59 -1.11 4.34
N LEU A 17 -1.96 0.05 3.79
CA LEU A 17 -3.32 0.54 3.80
C LEU A 17 -4.24 -0.40 3.02
N LEU A 18 -3.78 -0.94 1.89
CA LEU A 18 -4.54 -1.94 1.13
C LEU A 18 -4.79 -3.22 1.96
N ALA A 19 -3.77 -3.73 2.65
CA ALA A 19 -3.87 -4.90 3.53
C ALA A 19 -4.86 -4.68 4.70
N GLN A 20 -5.00 -3.43 5.16
CA GLN A 20 -6.03 -3.02 6.14
C GLN A 20 -7.44 -2.87 5.53
N GLY A 21 -7.64 -3.31 4.28
CA GLY A 21 -8.92 -3.24 3.56
C GLY A 21 -9.28 -1.85 3.06
N ARG A 22 -8.32 -0.91 2.97
CA ARG A 22 -8.59 0.44 2.46
C ARG A 22 -8.70 0.44 0.94
N THR A 23 -9.67 1.19 0.44
CA THR A 23 -9.87 1.41 -0.99
C THR A 23 -8.91 2.50 -1.49
N ALA A 24 -8.58 2.51 -2.79
CA ALA A 24 -7.68 3.51 -3.37
C ALA A 24 -8.08 4.99 -3.09
N PRO A 25 -9.38 5.36 -3.05
CA PRO A 25 -9.80 6.70 -2.60
C PRO A 25 -9.38 7.00 -1.15
N ARG A 26 -9.60 6.08 -0.21
CA ARG A 26 -9.18 6.25 1.19
C ARG A 26 -7.67 6.30 1.34
N ILE A 27 -6.94 5.51 0.56
CA ILE A 27 -5.47 5.55 0.54
C ILE A 27 -4.98 6.93 0.08
N ALA A 28 -5.70 7.56 -0.85
CA ALA A 28 -5.38 8.89 -1.35
C ALA A 28 -5.74 10.05 -0.41
N GLU A 29 -6.43 9.79 0.70
CA GLU A 29 -6.56 10.76 1.80
C GLU A 29 -5.22 10.98 2.51
N THR A 30 -4.20 10.16 2.22
CA THR A 30 -2.83 10.40 2.65
C THR A 30 -2.30 11.69 2.00
N PRO A 31 -1.82 12.66 2.79
CA PRO A 31 -1.31 13.91 2.24
C PRO A 31 -0.18 13.62 1.25
N ARG A 32 -0.26 14.24 0.06
CA ARG A 32 0.70 14.19 -1.08
C ARG A 32 0.48 13.10 -2.14
N ILE A 33 -0.60 12.30 -2.14
CA ILE A 33 -0.86 11.36 -3.24
C ILE A 33 -2.31 11.43 -3.75
N SER A 34 -2.49 11.45 -5.08
CA SER A 34 -3.84 11.43 -5.67
C SER A 34 -4.37 9.99 -5.81
N PRO A 35 -5.70 9.77 -5.92
CA PRO A 35 -6.26 8.44 -6.21
C PRO A 35 -5.73 7.85 -7.51
N ARG A 36 -5.40 8.68 -8.50
CA ARG A 36 -4.76 8.26 -9.75
C ARG A 36 -3.35 7.75 -9.50
N THR A 37 -2.58 8.44 -8.66
CA THR A 37 -1.23 8.05 -8.26
C THR A 37 -1.25 6.72 -7.49
N VAL A 38 -2.21 6.54 -6.57
CA VAL A 38 -2.41 5.26 -5.86
C VAL A 38 -2.66 4.12 -6.84
N ARG A 39 -3.59 4.30 -7.78
CA ARG A 39 -3.88 3.27 -8.81
C ARG A 39 -2.64 2.94 -9.65
N HIS A 40 -1.86 3.96 -10.01
CA HIS A 40 -0.62 3.76 -10.76
C HIS A 40 0.42 2.97 -9.95
N HIS A 41 0.59 3.28 -8.65
CA HIS A 41 1.44 2.48 -7.77
C HIS A 41 0.96 1.03 -7.66
N LEU A 42 -0.34 0.80 -7.43
CA LEU A 42 -0.90 -0.56 -7.35
C LEU A 42 -0.70 -1.35 -8.65
N LEU A 43 -0.82 -0.71 -9.81
CA LEU A 43 -0.56 -1.34 -11.11
C LEU A 43 0.92 -1.74 -11.25
N ASN A 44 1.84 -0.84 -10.95
CA ASN A 44 3.28 -1.11 -11.04
C ASN A 44 3.70 -2.22 -10.07
N ILE A 45 3.15 -2.20 -8.86
CA ILE A 45 3.38 -3.26 -7.86
C ILE A 45 2.84 -4.60 -8.38
N ARG A 46 1.61 -4.63 -8.89
CA ARG A 46 1.01 -5.84 -9.46
C ARG A 46 1.82 -6.42 -10.60
N ASN A 47 2.23 -5.57 -11.55
CA ASN A 47 3.08 -5.99 -12.67
C ASN A 47 4.44 -6.51 -12.18
N GLY A 48 5.02 -5.88 -11.15
CA GLY A 48 6.28 -6.30 -10.54
C GLY A 48 6.20 -7.63 -9.80
N LEU A 49 5.05 -7.93 -9.19
CA LEU A 49 4.77 -9.14 -8.41
C LEU A 49 4.08 -10.26 -9.21
N GLY A 50 3.68 -10.00 -10.46
CA GLY A 50 2.93 -10.96 -11.29
C GLY A 50 1.48 -11.17 -10.84
N VAL A 51 0.89 -10.21 -10.12
CA VAL A 51 -0.45 -10.34 -9.53
C VAL A 51 -1.53 -9.74 -10.44
N GLN A 52 -2.56 -10.54 -10.73
CA GLN A 52 -3.58 -10.26 -11.75
C GLN A 52 -4.80 -9.54 -11.19
N THR A 53 -5.06 -9.61 -9.89
CA THR A 53 -6.25 -8.98 -9.29
C THR A 53 -5.94 -8.11 -8.07
N PRO A 54 -6.76 -7.08 -7.78
CA PRO A 54 -6.63 -6.31 -6.54
C PRO A 54 -6.86 -7.18 -5.29
N ALA A 55 -7.71 -8.21 -5.41
CA ALA A 55 -7.98 -9.16 -4.34
C ALA A 55 -6.74 -10.03 -4.04
N GLU A 56 -6.09 -10.57 -5.06
CA GLU A 56 -4.80 -11.26 -4.92
C GLU A 56 -3.73 -10.33 -4.33
N LEU A 57 -3.70 -9.05 -4.76
CA LEU A 57 -2.74 -8.09 -4.22
C LEU A 57 -2.98 -7.83 -2.73
N THR A 58 -4.24 -7.73 -2.34
CA THR A 58 -4.65 -7.55 -0.94
C THR A 58 -4.29 -8.78 -0.11
N ALA A 59 -4.56 -9.98 -0.63
CA ALA A 59 -4.19 -11.23 0.03
C ALA A 59 -2.67 -11.41 0.13
N TRP A 60 -1.93 -11.07 -0.93
CA TRP A 60 -0.47 -11.06 -0.94
C TRP A 60 0.07 -10.06 0.08
N ALA A 61 -0.49 -8.85 0.12
CA ALA A 61 -0.12 -7.80 1.07
C ALA A 61 -0.41 -8.21 2.51
N ALA A 62 -1.53 -8.89 2.77
CA ALA A 62 -1.85 -9.42 4.10
C ALA A 62 -0.90 -10.54 4.54
N ARG A 63 -0.45 -11.39 3.61
CA ARG A 63 0.50 -12.50 3.89
C ARG A 63 1.93 -12.02 4.10
N GLN A 64 2.36 -11.03 3.34
CA GLN A 64 3.72 -10.45 3.41
C GLN A 64 3.82 -9.31 4.44
N GLY A 65 2.68 -8.70 4.78
CA GLY A 65 2.57 -7.47 5.56
C GLY A 65 2.90 -7.60 7.03
N GLY A 66 3.16 -8.79 7.56
CA GLY A 66 3.59 -8.93 8.95
C GLY A 66 4.83 -8.08 9.27
N GLU A 67 5.78 -7.99 8.33
CA GLU A 67 7.07 -7.33 8.56
C GLU A 67 7.03 -5.82 8.24
N TRP A 68 6.49 -5.42 7.09
CA TRP A 68 6.46 -4.01 6.67
C TRP A 68 5.14 -3.29 6.99
N ALA A 69 4.02 -3.99 7.22
CA ALA A 69 2.77 -3.34 7.66
C ALA A 69 2.79 -3.02 9.17
N ALA A 70 3.59 -3.74 9.97
CA ALA A 70 3.90 -3.34 11.35
C ALA A 70 4.70 -2.03 11.37
N GLU A 71 5.75 -1.94 10.55
CA GLU A 71 6.59 -0.73 10.42
C GLU A 71 5.82 0.45 9.81
N ALA A 72 4.98 0.20 8.80
CA ALA A 72 4.11 1.22 8.22
C ALA A 72 3.01 1.65 9.19
N GLY A 73 2.41 0.72 9.95
CA GLY A 73 1.43 1.07 10.98
C GLY A 73 2.01 1.92 12.11
N ALA A 74 3.30 1.76 12.40
CA ALA A 74 4.03 2.61 13.36
C ALA A 74 4.48 3.95 12.75
N ARG A 75 4.73 4.01 11.44
CA ARG A 75 5.09 5.25 10.71
C ARG A 75 3.90 6.08 10.24
N TYR A 76 2.72 5.50 10.21
CA TYR A 76 1.51 6.14 9.72
C TYR A 76 0.41 5.94 10.75
N HIS A 77 0.17 6.96 11.56
CA HIS A 77 -0.97 7.02 12.49
C HIS A 77 -2.12 7.80 11.85
N PHE A 78 -3.32 7.22 11.85
CA PHE A 78 -4.53 7.91 11.41
C PHE A 78 -5.09 8.76 12.55
N VAL A 79 -5.01 10.09 12.44
CA VAL A 79 -5.62 11.02 13.40
C VAL A 79 -6.73 11.79 12.68
N GLY A 80 -7.99 11.44 12.98
CA GLY A 80 -9.19 12.13 12.50
C GLY A 80 -9.45 12.00 10.99
N SER A 81 -8.63 12.64 10.17
CA SER A 81 -8.77 12.73 8.70
C SER A 81 -7.43 12.93 7.97
N THR A 82 -6.29 12.82 8.67
CA THR A 82 -4.97 13.04 8.08
C THR A 82 -3.96 12.08 8.71
N TRP A 83 -3.08 11.56 7.86
CA TRP A 83 -1.97 10.72 8.27
C TRP A 83 -0.77 11.60 8.60
N GLN A 84 -0.29 11.52 9.84
CA GLN A 84 0.94 12.16 10.28
C GLN A 84 2.08 11.13 10.31
N TRP A 85 3.28 11.61 9.98
CA TRP A 85 4.53 10.84 9.89
C TRP A 85 5.16 10.66 11.27
#